data_AF-A0A0F8ZRJ3-F1
#
_entry.id   AF-A0A0F8ZRJ3-F1
#
_cell.length_a   1.000
_cell.length_b   1.000
_cell.length_c   1.000
_cell.angle_alpha   90.00
_cell.angle_beta   90.00
_cell.angle_gamma   90.00
#
_symmetry.space_group_name_H-M   'P 1'
#
loop_
_entity.id
_entity.type
_entity.pdbx_description
1 polymer ?
#
loop_
_entity_poly.entity_id
_entity_poly.type
_entity_poly.pdbx_seq_one_letter_code
_entity_poly.pdbx_strand_id
1 'polypeptide(L)'
;MVKQVGDPVIEGQTTILLAETTTPTAITNYGQVYFKNDNRMYIQDGAGVEHEIVEVDVEHGEMFLDGNGVATTITAASKRVAIEGLSSSHLANFTFVASANGIITDTANNGGTLRITDVAHGRT
;
A
#
# COMPACT_ATOMS: atom_id res chain seq x y z
N MET A 1 -35.50 -5.42 -7.50
CA MET A 1 -34.81 -6.64 -7.95
C MET A 1 -35.78 -7.79 -7.82
N VAL A 2 -36.05 -8.51 -8.91
CA VAL A 2 -36.92 -9.71 -8.84
C VAL A 2 -36.09 -10.83 -8.24
N LYS A 3 -36.57 -11.40 -7.13
CA LYS A 3 -35.93 -12.52 -6.43
C LYS A 3 -35.79 -13.71 -7.39
N GLN A 4 -34.61 -14.34 -7.44
CA GLN A 4 -34.49 -15.62 -8.15
C GLN A 4 -35.12 -16.72 -7.29
N VAL A 5 -35.85 -17.64 -7.91
CA VAL A 5 -36.49 -18.75 -7.20
C VAL A 5 -35.39 -19.63 -6.59
N GLY A 6 -35.32 -19.69 -5.25
CA GLY A 6 -34.33 -20.49 -4.52
C GLY A 6 -33.58 -19.72 -3.43
N ASP A 7 -33.57 -18.39 -3.47
CA ASP A 7 -32.80 -17.62 -2.49
C ASP A 7 -33.41 -17.74 -1.07
N PRO A 8 -32.60 -18.02 -0.04
CA PRO A 8 -33.08 -18.05 1.35
C PRO A 8 -33.66 -16.69 1.71
N VAL A 9 -34.92 -16.67 2.16
CA VAL A 9 -35.53 -15.45 2.71
C VAL A 9 -35.13 -15.37 4.16
N ILE A 10 -34.50 -14.27 4.55
CA ILE A 10 -34.31 -13.92 5.95
C ILE A 10 -35.36 -12.85 6.28
N GLU A 11 -36.34 -13.21 7.11
CA GLU A 11 -37.43 -12.31 7.48
C GLU A 11 -36.90 -11.10 8.27
N GLY A 12 -37.45 -9.91 7.99
CA GLY A 12 -37.14 -8.68 8.72
C GLY A 12 -35.91 -7.91 8.23
N GLN A 13 -35.24 -8.35 7.15
CA GLN A 13 -34.11 -7.61 6.60
C GLN A 13 -34.53 -6.44 5.71
N THR A 14 -33.83 -5.31 5.90
CA THR A 14 -33.96 -4.08 5.12
C THR A 14 -32.76 -3.84 4.20
N THR A 15 -31.86 -4.82 4.11
CA THR A 15 -30.59 -4.76 3.36
C THR A 15 -30.61 -5.72 2.16
N ILE A 16 -29.68 -5.53 1.21
CA ILE A 16 -29.44 -6.50 0.14
C ILE A 16 -28.59 -7.64 0.70
N LEU A 17 -28.99 -8.88 0.41
CA LEU A 17 -28.23 -10.08 0.75
C LEU A 17 -27.74 -10.75 -0.52
N LEU A 18 -26.44 -11.03 -0.54
CA LEU A 18 -25.78 -11.78 -1.59
C LEU A 18 -25.04 -12.93 -0.91
N ALA A 19 -25.33 -14.17 -1.31
CA ALA A 19 -24.57 -15.31 -0.83
C ALA A 19 -23.15 -15.26 -1.40
N GLU A 20 -22.17 -15.75 -0.64
CA GLU A 20 -20.83 -15.99 -1.17
C GLU A 20 -20.88 -17.03 -2.30
N THR A 21 -20.06 -16.82 -3.32
CA THR A 21 -19.96 -17.68 -4.50
C THR A 21 -18.52 -17.70 -5.02
N THR A 22 -18.22 -18.61 -5.93
CA THR A 22 -17.04 -18.48 -6.81
C THR A 22 -17.31 -17.41 -7.87
N THR A 23 -16.26 -16.94 -8.56
CA THR A 23 -16.38 -16.06 -9.72
C THR A 23 -17.42 -16.62 -10.71
N PRO A 24 -18.52 -15.87 -10.97
CA PRO A 24 -19.53 -16.28 -11.93
C PRO A 24 -18.97 -16.37 -13.34
N THR A 25 -19.70 -17.06 -14.22
CA THR A 25 -19.45 -16.94 -15.67
C THR A 25 -19.96 -15.59 -16.14
N ALA A 26 -19.11 -14.83 -16.84
CA ALA A 26 -19.47 -13.52 -17.35
C ALA A 26 -20.67 -13.58 -18.29
N ILE A 27 -21.56 -12.59 -18.16
CA ILE A 27 -22.71 -12.41 -19.05
C ILE A 27 -22.44 -11.19 -19.93
N THR A 28 -22.33 -11.39 -21.25
CA THR A 28 -22.04 -10.32 -22.21
C THR A 28 -23.00 -9.14 -22.05
N ASN A 29 -22.44 -7.93 -21.88
CA ASN A 29 -23.15 -6.66 -21.64
C ASN A 29 -23.77 -6.46 -20.24
N TYR A 30 -23.44 -7.29 -19.25
CA TYR A 30 -23.91 -7.13 -17.87
C TYR A 30 -22.74 -7.14 -16.88
N GLY A 31 -22.89 -6.37 -15.79
CA GLY A 31 -22.02 -6.45 -14.63
C GLY A 31 -22.66 -7.32 -13.54
N GLN A 32 -21.84 -8.03 -12.77
CA GLN A 32 -22.28 -8.89 -11.66
C GLN A 32 -21.59 -8.47 -10.37
N VAL A 33 -22.37 -8.28 -9.30
CA VAL A 33 -21.87 -7.98 -7.94
C VAL A 33 -22.04 -9.24 -7.08
N TYR A 34 -20.97 -9.67 -6.41
CA TYR A 34 -20.98 -10.87 -5.58
C TYR A 34 -19.89 -10.83 -4.51
N PHE A 35 -19.99 -11.75 -3.54
CA PHE A 35 -18.97 -11.98 -2.52
C PHE A 35 -18.29 -13.32 -2.77
N LYS A 36 -17.02 -13.45 -2.38
CA LYS A 36 -16.31 -14.74 -2.34
C LYS A 36 -16.11 -15.21 -0.90
N ASN A 37 -15.56 -16.40 -0.73
CA ASN A 37 -15.28 -17.02 0.57
C ASN A 37 -14.19 -16.31 1.41
N ASP A 38 -13.63 -15.22 0.91
CA ASP A 38 -12.73 -14.32 1.61
C ASP A 38 -13.47 -13.13 2.27
N ASN A 39 -14.80 -13.14 2.24
CA ASN A 39 -15.68 -12.08 2.74
C ASN A 39 -15.48 -10.72 2.05
N ARG A 40 -14.95 -10.70 0.82
CA ARG A 40 -14.76 -9.48 0.03
C ARG A 40 -15.78 -9.36 -1.09
N MET A 41 -16.11 -8.12 -1.45
CA MET A 41 -17.05 -7.82 -2.53
C MET A 41 -16.30 -7.65 -3.87
N TYR A 42 -16.88 -8.17 -4.94
CA TYR A 42 -16.33 -8.11 -6.28
C TYR A 42 -17.38 -7.61 -7.28
N ILE A 43 -16.90 -6.94 -8.33
CA ILE A 43 -17.65 -6.67 -9.57
C ILE A 43 -16.95 -7.37 -10.72
N GLN A 44 -17.68 -8.17 -11.49
CA GLN A 44 -17.20 -8.69 -12.77
C GLN A 44 -17.94 -8.00 -13.91
N ASP A 45 -17.20 -7.59 -14.95
CA ASP A 45 -17.78 -7.03 -16.16
C ASP A 45 -18.23 -8.12 -17.16
N GLY A 46 -18.91 -7.70 -18.24
CA GLY A 46 -19.40 -8.60 -19.27
C GLY A 46 -18.32 -9.23 -20.16
N ALA A 47 -17.06 -8.83 -20.00
CA ALA A 47 -15.88 -9.42 -20.63
C ALA A 47 -15.16 -10.42 -19.70
N GLY A 48 -15.58 -10.53 -18.44
CA GLY A 48 -15.03 -11.43 -17.44
C GLY A 48 -13.90 -10.84 -16.60
N VAL A 49 -13.61 -9.54 -16.72
CA VAL A 49 -12.66 -8.84 -15.86
C VAL A 49 -13.28 -8.64 -14.48
N GLU A 50 -12.55 -9.05 -13.45
CA GLU A 50 -12.98 -8.97 -12.05
C GLU A 50 -12.26 -7.83 -11.33
N HIS A 51 -13.02 -7.06 -10.54
CA HIS A 51 -12.55 -5.95 -9.74
C HIS A 51 -12.98 -6.16 -8.28
N GLU A 52 -12.01 -6.20 -7.37
CA GLU A 52 -12.30 -6.15 -5.93
C GLU A 52 -12.80 -4.76 -5.56
N ILE A 53 -13.91 -4.67 -4.83
CA ILE A 53 -14.33 -3.44 -4.16
C ILE A 53 -13.86 -3.52 -2.72
N VAL A 54 -12.75 -2.83 -2.45
CA VAL A 54 -12.20 -2.70 -1.12
C VAL A 54 -12.46 -1.30 -0.59
N GLU A 55 -12.83 -1.19 0.68
CA GLU A 55 -12.64 0.04 1.44
C GLU A 55 -11.18 0.06 1.89
N VAL A 56 -10.36 0.86 1.23
CA VAL A 56 -8.99 1.12 1.69
C VAL A 56 -9.08 2.04 2.90
N ASP A 57 -9.06 1.44 4.10
CA ASP A 57 -8.94 2.20 5.34
C ASP A 57 -7.46 2.35 5.71
N VAL A 58 -7.06 3.62 5.79
CA VAL A 58 -5.75 4.18 6.17
C VAL A 58 -4.57 3.76 5.30
N GLU A 59 -4.36 4.50 4.20
CA GLU A 59 -3.07 4.55 3.51
C GLU A 59 -1.98 5.07 4.46
N HIS A 60 -1.12 4.16 4.91
CA HIS A 60 0.16 4.50 5.50
C HIS A 60 1.25 4.47 4.40
N GLY A 61 1.18 5.43 3.47
CA GLY A 61 2.24 5.80 2.53
C GLY A 61 2.85 4.68 1.69
N GLU A 62 2.29 4.43 0.50
CA GLU A 62 2.98 3.66 -0.55
C GLU A 62 3.71 4.58 -1.53
N MET A 63 4.98 4.27 -1.78
CA MET A 63 5.70 4.78 -2.96
C MET A 63 5.32 3.90 -4.15
N PHE A 64 4.25 4.27 -4.83
CA PHE A 64 3.82 3.61 -6.06
C PHE A 64 4.65 4.11 -7.26
N LEU A 65 5.34 3.19 -7.95
CA LEU A 65 5.97 3.46 -9.23
C LEU A 65 5.07 2.87 -10.32
N ASP A 66 4.29 3.71 -10.98
CA ASP A 66 3.50 3.30 -12.14
C ASP A 66 4.41 2.69 -13.22
N GLY A 67 3.92 1.65 -13.89
CA GLY A 67 4.60 1.03 -15.02
C GLY A 67 4.71 2.01 -16.18
N ASN A 68 5.75 2.84 -16.21
CA ASN A 68 5.98 3.79 -17.29
C ASN A 68 6.60 3.06 -18.50
N GLY A 69 5.93 3.12 -19.65
CA GLY A 69 6.46 2.65 -20.94
C GLY A 69 7.63 3.49 -21.47
N VAL A 70 8.01 4.55 -20.75
CA VAL A 70 9.18 5.41 -21.01
C VAL A 70 10.09 5.38 -19.77
N ALA A 71 11.41 5.34 -19.97
CA ALA A 71 12.36 5.35 -18.86
C ALA A 71 12.28 6.68 -18.08
N THR A 72 11.72 6.65 -16.87
CA THR A 72 11.79 7.79 -15.94
C THR A 72 13.15 7.78 -15.24
N THR A 73 13.96 8.82 -15.44
CA THR A 73 15.24 8.95 -14.72
C THR A 73 14.96 9.43 -13.30
N ILE A 74 15.14 8.56 -12.31
CA ILE A 74 14.89 8.85 -10.87
C ILE A 74 15.88 9.88 -10.34
N THR A 75 17.13 9.86 -10.81
CA THR A 75 18.12 10.91 -10.56
C THR A 75 19.15 10.93 -11.67
N ALA A 76 19.60 12.11 -12.08
CA ALA A 76 20.74 12.27 -12.98
C ALA A 76 22.09 12.31 -12.21
N ALA A 77 22.06 12.12 -10.89
CA ALA A 77 23.25 12.18 -10.06
C ALA A 77 24.17 10.97 -10.31
N SER A 78 25.48 11.22 -10.37
CA SER A 78 26.51 10.18 -10.52
C SER A 78 26.74 9.35 -9.23
N LYS A 79 25.80 9.39 -8.28
CA LYS A 79 25.86 8.67 -7.00
C LYS A 79 24.55 7.91 -6.78
N ARG A 80 24.61 6.81 -6.04
CA ARG A 80 23.40 6.09 -5.61
C ARG A 80 22.64 6.98 -4.61
N VAL A 81 21.38 7.28 -4.91
CA VAL A 81 20.49 8.08 -4.06
C VAL A 81 19.34 7.21 -3.61
N ALA A 82 19.22 7.00 -2.30
CA ALA A 82 18.08 6.30 -1.71
C ALA A 82 16.95 7.27 -1.31
N ILE A 83 17.30 8.43 -0.73
CA ILE A 83 16.38 9.51 -0.35
C ILE A 83 17.14 10.83 -0.49
N GLU A 84 16.55 11.84 -1.16
CA GLU A 84 17.09 13.20 -1.27
C GLU A 84 16.00 14.27 -1.06
N GLY A 85 16.40 15.53 -0.85
CA GLY A 85 15.45 16.66 -0.72
C GLY A 85 14.83 16.88 0.67
N LEU A 86 15.40 16.30 1.73
CA LEU A 86 14.94 16.58 3.10
C LEU A 86 15.37 17.98 3.55
N SER A 87 14.42 18.77 4.06
CA SER A 87 14.67 20.05 4.73
C SER A 87 14.73 19.84 6.24
N SER A 88 15.15 20.87 6.98
CA SER A 88 15.15 20.84 8.45
C SER A 88 13.76 20.56 9.05
N SER A 89 12.67 20.94 8.37
CA SER A 89 11.30 20.64 8.81
C SER A 89 10.92 19.18 8.60
N HIS A 90 11.48 18.51 7.58
CA HIS A 90 11.23 17.08 7.32
C HIS A 90 11.95 16.16 8.33
N LEU A 91 12.92 16.69 9.07
CA LEU A 91 13.73 15.96 10.05
C LEU A 91 13.39 16.29 11.51
N ALA A 92 12.42 17.19 11.74
CA ALA A 92 12.14 17.76 13.06
C ALA A 92 11.74 16.73 14.14
N ASN A 93 11.26 15.54 13.74
CA ASN A 93 10.86 14.46 14.64
C ASN A 93 11.70 13.19 14.46
N PHE A 94 12.83 13.26 13.75
CA PHE A 94 13.75 12.13 13.63
C PHE A 94 14.65 12.06 14.86
N THR A 95 14.23 11.26 15.85
CA THR A 95 14.99 11.06 17.09
C THR A 95 15.68 9.70 17.04
N PHE A 96 17.01 9.67 17.04
CA PHE A 96 17.74 8.44 17.34
C PHE A 96 17.63 8.15 18.84
N VAL A 97 16.82 7.16 19.21
CA VAL A 97 16.80 6.66 20.59
C VAL A 97 18.05 5.80 20.79
N ALA A 98 19.11 6.40 21.31
CA ALA A 98 20.30 5.67 21.72
C ALA A 98 19.92 4.70 22.86
N SER A 99 19.87 3.41 22.55
CA SER A 99 19.88 2.33 23.54
C SER A 99 21.27 1.68 23.55
N ALA A 100 21.54 0.82 24.54
CA ALA A 100 22.88 0.39 24.99
C ALA A 100 23.85 -0.19 23.92
N ASN A 101 23.41 -0.43 22.69
CA ASN A 101 24.24 -0.99 21.61
C ASN A 101 24.68 0.03 20.54
N GLY A 102 24.54 1.34 20.76
CA GLY A 102 25.04 2.34 19.82
C GLY A 102 25.32 3.69 20.50
N ILE A 103 26.52 3.87 21.04
CA ILE A 103 26.98 5.17 21.51
C ILE A 103 27.45 5.96 20.29
N ILE A 104 26.79 7.08 19.99
CA ILE A 104 27.31 8.09 19.05
C ILE A 104 28.28 8.96 19.87
N THR A 105 29.57 8.66 19.78
CA THR A 105 30.61 9.28 20.62
C THR A 105 31.13 10.62 20.12
N ASP A 106 30.74 11.06 18.91
CA ASP A 106 31.16 12.36 18.40
C ASP A 106 30.09 12.99 17.50
N THR A 107 29.43 14.03 18.01
CA THR A 107 28.61 14.93 17.22
C THR A 107 29.38 16.23 16.98
N ALA A 108 30.25 16.24 15.98
CA ALA A 108 30.78 17.51 15.48
C ALA A 108 29.75 18.17 14.56
N ASN A 109 29.31 19.38 14.89
CA ASN A 109 28.45 20.18 14.02
C ASN A 109 29.24 20.60 12.76
N ASN A 110 29.10 19.86 11.66
CA ASN A 110 29.73 20.18 10.38
C ASN A 110 28.74 20.93 9.47
N GLY A 111 28.37 22.15 9.88
CA GLY A 111 27.54 23.03 9.05
C GLY A 111 26.12 22.49 8.79
N GLY A 112 25.48 21.87 9.79
CA GLY A 112 24.06 21.51 9.72
C GLY A 112 23.72 20.15 9.07
N THR A 113 24.72 19.29 8.83
CA THR A 113 24.49 17.89 8.41
C THR A 113 24.98 16.92 9.49
N LEU A 114 24.18 15.88 9.77
CA LEU A 114 24.63 14.76 10.60
C LEU A 114 25.52 13.86 9.75
N ARG A 115 26.84 13.89 10.01
CA ARG A 115 27.81 13.01 9.36
C ARG A 115 28.22 11.91 10.32
N ILE A 116 27.76 10.68 10.08
CA ILE A 116 28.26 9.49 10.77
C ILE A 116 29.56 9.10 10.06
N THR A 117 30.70 9.51 10.61
CA THR A 117 32.01 9.17 10.08
C THR A 117 32.61 8.08 10.96
N ASP A 118 32.59 6.86 10.42
CA ASP A 118 33.38 5.70 10.83
C ASP A 118 33.17 5.19 12.26
N VAL A 119 32.32 4.16 12.40
CA VAL A 119 32.44 3.24 13.54
C VAL A 119 33.57 2.32 13.18
N ALA A 120 34.73 2.47 13.83
CA ALA A 120 35.84 1.53 13.70
C ALA A 120 35.31 0.10 13.81
N HIS A 121 35.18 -0.60 12.68
CA HIS A 121 34.83 -2.00 12.67
C HIS A 121 36.07 -2.73 13.16
N GLY A 122 36.02 -3.11 14.44
CA GLY A 122 37.10 -3.78 15.15
C GLY A 122 37.71 -4.87 14.29
N ARG A 123 38.99 -4.69 13.99
CA ARG A 123 39.87 -5.81 13.70
C ARG A 123 41.02 -5.68 14.68
N THR A 124 41.13 -6.69 15.54
CA THR A 124 42.28 -6.93 16.43
C THR A 124 43.57 -7.01 15.65
#